data_AF-A0A6A8APH3-F1
#
_entry.id   AF-A0A6A8APH3-F1
#
_cell.length_a   1.000
_cell.length_b   1.000
_cell.length_c   1.000
_cell.angle_alpha   90.00
_cell.angle_beta   90.00
_cell.angle_gamma   90.00
#
_symmetry.space_group_name_H-M   'P 1'
#
loop_
_entity.id
_entity.type
_entity.pdbx_description
1 polymer ?
#
loop_
_entity_poly.entity_id
_entity_poly.type
_entity_poly.pdbx_seq_one_letter_code
_entity_poly.pdbx_strand_id
1 'polypeptide(L)' 'MRYFCLFNQIGEVKETLGHKDINNTLIYIHLEAAIFKTVNDTFTVRTATTLKEAEQLLEVGFEYVTEIDNVKLFRKRK' A
#
# COMPACT_ATOMS: atom_id res chain seq x y z
N MET A 1 -8.52 13.24 20.28
CA MET A 1 -7.77 11.98 20.55
C MET A 1 -6.80 11.58 19.44
N ARG A 2 -7.12 11.68 18.13
CA ARG A 2 -6.20 11.27 17.04
C ARG A 2 -4.92 12.13 16.90
N TYR A 3 -5.00 13.42 17.23
CA TYR A 3 -3.87 14.36 17.16
C TYR A 3 -2.82 14.16 18.26
N PHE A 4 -3.21 13.68 19.44
CA PHE A 4 -2.28 13.49 20.58
C PHE A 4 -1.33 12.32 20.34
N CYS A 5 -1.80 11.25 19.69
CA CYS A 5 -0.99 10.09 19.32
C CYS A 5 0.09 10.44 18.27
N LEU A 6 -0.26 11.27 17.27
CA LEU A 6 0.67 11.76 16.26
C LEU A 6 1.80 12.64 16.84
N PHE A 7 1.52 13.45 17.86
CA PHE A 7 2.54 14.32 18.45
C PHE A 7 3.63 13.52 19.18
N ASN A 8 3.25 12.45 19.89
CA ASN A 8 4.22 11.55 20.53
C ASN A 8 5.11 10.83 19.50
N GLN A 9 4.55 10.38 18.38
CA GLN A 9 5.33 9.73 17.32
C GLN A 9 6.40 10.67 16.72
N ILE A 10 6.07 11.95 16.53
CA ILE A 10 7.03 12.92 15.98
C ILE A 10 8.16 13.21 16.99
N GLY A 11 7.82 13.25 18.28
CA GLY A 11 8.80 13.39 19.37
C GLY A 11 9.78 12.22 19.43
N GLU A 12 9.28 10.98 19.40
CA GLU A 12 10.10 9.77 19.44
C GLU A 12 11.06 9.68 18.24
N VAL A 13 10.60 10.03 17.03
CA VAL A 13 11.46 10.03 15.84
C VAL A 13 12.54 11.12 15.94
N LYS A 14 12.20 12.30 16.48
CA LYS A 14 13.18 13.38 16.72
C LYS A 14 14.27 12.93 17.70
N GLU A 15 13.90 12.28 18.80
CA GLU A 15 14.87 11.76 19.79
C GLU A 15 15.73 10.64 19.20
N THR A 16 15.11 9.69 18.49
CA THR A 16 15.81 8.56 17.86
C THR A 16 16.83 9.01 16.82
N LEU A 17 16.51 10.03 16.02
CA LEU A 17 17.42 10.60 15.02
C LEU A 17 18.36 11.66 15.59
N GLY A 18 18.23 12.03 16.87
CA GLY A 18 19.06 13.04 17.53
C GLY A 18 18.88 14.46 16.97
N HIS A 19 17.73 14.74 16.34
CA HIS A 19 17.49 16.05 15.74
C HIS A 19 17.23 17.10 16.83
N LYS A 20 18.00 18.19 16.79
CA LYS A 20 17.83 19.30 17.74
C LYS A 20 16.54 20.09 17.50
N ASP A 21 16.19 20.29 16.23
CA ASP A 21 14.98 21.00 15.80
C ASP A 21 13.94 20.01 15.25
N ILE A 22 12.69 20.16 15.68
CA ILE A 22 11.55 19.36 15.21
C ILE A 22 11.21 19.66 13.75
N ASN A 23 11.55 20.85 13.25
CA ASN A 23 11.37 21.22 11.84
C ASN A 23 12.12 20.27 10.90
N ASN A 24 13.30 19.80 11.30
CA ASN A 24 14.05 18.82 10.53
C ASN A 24 13.27 17.50 10.39
N THR A 25 12.60 17.06 11.46
CA THR A 25 11.75 15.85 11.46
C THR A 25 10.48 16.06 10.61
N LEU A 26 9.89 17.26 10.64
CA LEU A 26 8.73 17.59 9.80
C LEU A 26 9.03 17.50 8.30
N ILE A 27 10.26 17.78 7.86
CA ILE A 27 10.66 17.62 6.45
C ILE A 27 10.49 16.16 6.01
N TYR A 28 10.93 15.20 6.82
CA TYR A 28 10.78 13.76 6.50
C TYR A 28 9.32 13.34 6.44
N ILE A 29 8.46 13.90 7.29
CA ILE A 29 7.01 13.61 7.27
C ILE A 29 6.36 14.17 6.00
N HIS A 30 6.75 15.37 5.57
CA HIS A 30 6.26 15.93 4.31
C HIS A 30 6.77 15.14 3.09
N LEU A 31 8.02 14.66 3.13
CA LEU A 31 8.58 13.80 2.09
C LEU A 31 7.87 12.44 2.06
N GLU A 32 7.65 11.80 3.21
CA GLU A 32 6.87 10.57 3.34
C GLU A 32 5.48 10.78 2.76
N ALA A 33 4.76 11.82 3.21
CA ALA A 33 3.44 12.12 2.69
C ALA A 33 3.47 12.41 1.17
N ALA A 34 4.50 13.05 0.64
CA ALA A 34 4.62 13.33 -0.80
C ALA A 34 4.94 12.07 -1.62
N ILE A 35 5.79 11.17 -1.10
CA ILE A 35 6.22 9.93 -1.76
C ILE A 35 5.10 8.88 -1.69
N PHE A 36 4.46 8.74 -0.52
CA PHE A 36 3.49 7.67 -0.23
C PHE A 36 2.03 8.07 -0.44
N LYS A 37 1.69 9.35 -0.67
CA LYS A 37 0.34 9.76 -1.14
C LYS A 37 -0.09 9.07 -2.44
N THR A 38 0.86 8.50 -3.18
CA THR A 38 0.65 7.85 -4.48
C THR A 38 0.73 6.33 -4.45
N VAL A 39 0.68 5.69 -3.28
CA VAL A 39 0.41 4.25 -3.24
C VAL A 39 -1.10 4.06 -3.30
N ASN A 40 -1.68 4.41 -4.45
CA ASN A 40 -3.03 4.03 -4.79
C ASN A 40 -2.99 2.56 -5.18
N ASP A 41 -2.77 1.68 -4.20
CA ASP A 41 -2.78 0.21 -4.31
C ASP A 41 -4.21 -0.29 -4.55
N THR A 42 -4.92 0.37 -5.46
CA THR A 42 -6.22 -0.09 -5.94
C THR A 42 -5.96 -1.16 -6.99
N PHE A 43 -6.43 -2.36 -6.69
CA PHE A 43 -6.36 -3.49 -7.61
C PHE A 43 -7.75 -3.75 -8.17
N THR A 44 -7.81 -4.05 -9.47
CA THR A 44 -8.98 -4.72 -10.02
C THR A 44 -8.84 -6.20 -9.72
N VAL A 45 -9.81 -6.78 -9.01
CA VAL A 45 -9.83 -8.21 -8.65
C VAL A 45 -10.86 -8.92 -9.53
N ARG A 46 -10.49 -10.09 -10.04
CA ARG A 46 -11.35 -10.97 -10.84
C ARG A 46 -11.18 -12.40 -10.39
N THR A 47 -12.19 -13.22 -10.63
CA THR A 47 -12.18 -14.65 -10.32
C THR A 47 -12.41 -15.46 -11.58
N ALA A 48 -11.86 -16.68 -11.64
CA ALA A 48 -12.12 -17.64 -12.70
C ALA A 48 -12.44 -19.01 -12.09
N THR A 49 -13.43 -19.68 -12.67
CA THR A 49 -13.81 -21.06 -12.31
C THR A 49 -13.37 -22.07 -13.36
N THR A 50 -13.10 -21.60 -14.57
CA THR A 50 -12.64 -22.44 -15.68
C THR A 50 -11.24 -22.03 -16.15
N LEU A 51 -10.52 -22.96 -16.77
CA LEU A 51 -9.19 -22.68 -17.34
C LEU A 51 -9.25 -21.60 -18.42
N LYS A 52 -10.29 -21.60 -19.25
CA LYS A 52 -10.47 -20.62 -20.33
C LYS A 52 -10.63 -19.19 -19.80
N GLU A 53 -11.37 -19.00 -18.72
CA GLU A 53 -11.49 -17.70 -18.05
C GLU A 53 -10.16 -17.25 -17.44
N ALA A 54 -9.42 -18.18 -16.84
CA ALA A 54 -8.10 -17.90 -16.27
C ALA A 54 -7.10 -17.48 -17.35
N GLU A 55 -7.06 -18.17 -18.49
CA GLU A 55 -6.24 -17.82 -19.65
C GLU A 55 -6.55 -16.40 -20.14
N GLN A 56 -7.84 -16.08 -20.31
CA GLN A 56 -8.26 -14.74 -20.73
C GLN A 56 -7.77 -13.67 -19.75
N LEU A 57 -7.91 -13.88 -18.43
CA LEU A 57 -7.45 -12.93 -17.42
C LEU A 57 -5.93 -12.73 -17.47
N LEU A 58 -5.17 -13.80 -17.65
CA LEU A 58 -3.71 -13.74 -17.79
C LEU A 58 -3.30 -12.98 -19.06
N GLU A 59 -3.99 -13.19 -20.18
CA GLU A 59 -3.72 -12.48 -21.45
C GLU A 59 -3.95 -10.96 -21.33
N VAL A 60 -4.95 -10.51 -20.56
CA VAL A 60 -5.16 -9.07 -20.31
C VAL A 60 -4.22 -8.50 -19.24
N GLY A 61 -3.28 -9.29 -18.71
CA GLY A 61 -2.27 -8.88 -17.76
C GLY A 61 -2.75 -8.83 -16.31
N PHE A 62 -3.68 -9.69 -15.91
CA PHE A 62 -3.91 -9.97 -14.51
C PHE A 62 -2.85 -10.95 -13.98
N GLU A 63 -2.51 -10.81 -12.70
CA GLU A 63 -1.63 -11.71 -11.96
C GLU A 63 -2.46 -12.69 -11.14
N TYR A 64 -2.03 -13.96 -11.13
CA TYR A 64 -2.60 -14.97 -10.24
C TYR A 64 -2.22 -14.69 -8.78
N VAL A 65 -3.19 -14.79 -7.87
CA VAL A 65 -2.99 -14.57 -6.44
C VAL A 65 -3.06 -15.88 -5.68
N THR A 66 -4.20 -16.57 -5.74
CA THR A 66 -4.45 -17.80 -4.98
C THR A 66 -5.72 -18.50 -5.49
N GLU A 67 -6.01 -19.67 -4.95
CA GLU A 67 -7.20 -20.47 -5.25
C GLU A 67 -7.89 -20.84 -3.94
N ILE A 68 -9.20 -20.63 -3.88
CA ILE A 68 -10.04 -20.94 -2.72
C ILE A 68 -11.31 -21.61 -3.26
N ASP A 69 -11.66 -22.79 -2.72
CA ASP A 69 -12.86 -23.55 -3.12
C ASP A 69 -12.97 -23.81 -4.64
N ASN A 70 -11.86 -24.17 -5.29
CA ASN A 70 -11.74 -24.33 -6.75
C ASN A 70 -12.01 -23.05 -7.57
N VAL A 71 -12.02 -21.88 -6.93
CA VAL A 71 -12.14 -20.58 -7.59
C VAL A 71 -10.78 -19.88 -7.54
N LYS A 72 -10.24 -19.55 -8.70
CA LYS A 72 -8.95 -18.86 -8.83
C LYS A 72 -9.15 -17.35 -8.75
N LEU A 73 -8.34 -16.68 -7.95
CA LEU A 73 -8.34 -15.24 -7.74
C LEU A 73 -7.18 -14.58 -8.49
N PHE A 74 -7.50 -13.49 -9.18
CA PHE A 74 -6.58 -12.71 -9.99
C PHE A 74 -6.67 -11.23 -9.62
N ARG A 75 -5.55 -10.51 -9.74
CA ARG A 75 -5.50 -9.06 -9.52
C ARG A 75 -4.73 -8.35 -10.62
N LYS A 76 -5.10 -7.12 -10.92
CA LYS A 76 -4.33 -6.23 -11.79
C LYS A 76 -4.23 -4.86 -11.12
N ARG A 77 -3.03 -4.29 -11.05
CA ARG A 77 -2.83 -2.91 -10.57
C ARG A 77 -3.60 -1.94 -11.48
N LYS A 78 -4.29 -0.98 -10.88
CA LYS A 78 -5.01 0.07 -11.60
C LYS A 78 -4.05 1.11 -12.18
#